data_AF-A0A2V5NMG5-F1
#
_entry.id   AF-A0A2V5NMG5-F1
#
_cell.length_a   1.000
_cell.length_b   1.000
_cell.length_c   1.000
_cell.angle_alpha   90.00
_cell.angle_beta   90.00
_cell.angle_gamma   90.00
#
_symmetry.space_group_name_H-M   'P 1'
#
loop_
_entity.id
_entity.type
_entity.pdbx_description
1 polymer ?
#
loop_
_entity_poly.entity_id
_entity_poly.type
_entity_poly.pdbx_seq_one_letter_code
_entity_poly.pdbx_strand_id
1 'polypeptide(L)'
;MDRSPSSELVADYKQFQLAEVETACISSSMKIFAARCLIAVVVLAAASSAFANPFKTKIITGTTSALVITVPDDHFLKITNFTQQGGTDRGVVSVTLTGDENSGTANVLTATRIDLSTGTNSQNAPEIINRVIIAGPAQVTVAPVTGATLFITYRKESNEGGGGSNNIVFISPTPGATATATPSFSPFPTITP
;
A
#
# COMPACT_ATOMS: atom_id res chain seq x y z
N MET A 1 -78.75 -51.40 10.50
CA MET A 1 -77.74 -50.55 9.82
C MET A 1 -76.96 -49.81 10.87
N ASP A 2 -75.84 -50.36 11.30
CA ASP A 2 -74.95 -49.73 12.28
C ASP A 2 -73.89 -48.94 11.51
N ARG A 3 -74.15 -47.65 11.26
CA ARG A 3 -73.21 -46.77 10.57
C ARG A 3 -72.43 -46.03 11.65
N SER A 4 -71.37 -46.68 12.13
CA SER A 4 -70.51 -46.14 13.18
C SER A 4 -69.92 -44.78 12.76
N PRO A 5 -70.25 -43.67 13.46
CA PRO A 5 -69.72 -42.33 13.15
C PRO A 5 -68.23 -42.17 13.52
N SER A 6 -67.60 -43.25 14.01
CA SER A 6 -66.25 -43.21 14.56
C SER A 6 -65.15 -43.17 13.49
N SER A 7 -65.39 -43.66 12.27
CA SER A 7 -64.34 -43.71 11.25
C SER A 7 -64.11 -42.37 10.55
N GLU A 8 -65.16 -41.54 10.38
CA GLU A 8 -65.03 -40.21 9.76
C GLU A 8 -64.36 -39.22 10.71
N LEU A 9 -64.75 -39.19 11.99
CA LEU A 9 -64.13 -38.30 12.99
C LEU A 9 -62.65 -38.64 13.23
N VAL A 10 -62.30 -39.92 13.19
CA VAL A 10 -60.89 -40.36 13.32
C VAL A 10 -60.08 -39.99 12.08
N ALA A 11 -60.68 -40.02 10.88
CA ALA A 11 -60.02 -39.58 9.66
C ALA A 11 -59.79 -38.07 9.64
N ASP A 12 -60.78 -37.29 10.07
CA ASP A 12 -60.73 -35.82 10.12
C ASP A 12 -59.69 -35.33 11.14
N TYR A 13 -59.65 -35.96 12.33
CA TYR A 13 -58.62 -35.68 13.33
C TYR A 13 -57.19 -35.99 12.82
N LYS A 14 -57.01 -37.09 12.08
CA LYS A 14 -55.71 -37.40 11.47
C LYS A 14 -55.31 -36.38 10.41
N GLN A 15 -56.27 -35.92 9.61
CA GLN A 15 -56.07 -34.88 8.59
C GLN A 15 -55.63 -33.56 9.22
N PHE A 16 -56.28 -33.16 10.32
CA PHE A 16 -55.92 -31.97 11.08
C PHE A 16 -54.51 -32.05 11.68
N GLN A 17 -54.16 -33.17 12.32
CA GLN A 17 -52.82 -33.37 12.88
C GLN A 17 -51.72 -33.40 11.79
N LEU A 18 -52.01 -33.97 10.62
CA LEU A 18 -51.09 -33.95 9.47
C LEU A 18 -50.85 -32.53 8.96
N ALA A 19 -51.90 -31.72 8.85
CA ALA A 19 -51.79 -30.33 8.39
C ALA A 19 -51.01 -29.44 9.37
N GLU A 20 -51.18 -29.62 10.68
CA GLU A 20 -50.39 -28.90 11.69
C GLU A 20 -48.91 -29.30 11.66
N VAL A 21 -48.61 -30.60 11.50
CA VAL A 21 -47.24 -31.10 11.41
C VAL A 21 -46.55 -30.63 10.13
N GLU A 22 -47.22 -30.65 8.99
CA GLU A 22 -46.67 -30.13 7.73
C GLU A 22 -46.38 -28.63 7.83
N THR A 23 -47.31 -27.85 8.37
CA THR A 23 -47.15 -26.40 8.55
C THR A 23 -45.99 -26.07 9.50
N ALA A 24 -45.84 -26.83 10.59
CA ALA A 24 -44.72 -26.69 11.52
C ALA A 24 -43.37 -27.09 10.90
N CYS A 25 -43.35 -28.15 10.09
CA CYS A 25 -42.15 -28.64 9.41
C CYS A 25 -41.67 -27.66 8.32
N ILE A 26 -42.60 -27.08 7.56
CA ILE A 26 -42.33 -26.04 6.56
C ILE A 26 -41.81 -24.76 7.25
N SER A 27 -42.44 -24.32 8.34
CA SER A 27 -41.99 -23.16 9.12
C SER A 27 -40.59 -23.35 9.71
N SER A 28 -40.30 -24.55 10.24
CA SER A 28 -38.99 -24.91 10.78
C SER A 28 -37.91 -24.91 9.70
N SER A 29 -38.21 -25.49 8.54
CA SER A 29 -37.28 -25.57 7.39
C SER A 29 -36.95 -24.19 6.82
N MET A 30 -37.94 -23.29 6.71
CA MET A 30 -37.74 -21.91 6.25
C MET A 30 -36.87 -21.09 7.23
N LYS A 31 -37.06 -21.27 8.54
CA LYS A 31 -36.24 -20.62 9.58
C LYS A 31 -34.80 -21.11 9.57
N ILE A 32 -34.58 -22.40 9.37
CA ILE A 32 -33.23 -23.00 9.27
C ILE A 32 -32.51 -22.50 8.01
N PHE A 33 -33.21 -22.42 6.87
CA PHE A 33 -32.63 -21.89 5.64
C PHE A 33 -32.29 -20.40 5.76
N ALA A 34 -33.21 -19.59 6.30
CA ALA A 34 -32.99 -18.17 6.54
C ALA A 34 -31.80 -17.93 7.50
N ALA A 35 -31.71 -18.69 8.60
CA ALA A 35 -30.58 -18.59 9.53
C ALA A 35 -29.25 -18.97 8.87
N ARG A 36 -29.22 -20.03 8.07
CA ARG A 36 -28.02 -20.46 7.33
C ARG A 36 -27.60 -19.44 6.27
N CYS A 37 -28.55 -18.85 5.55
CA CYS A 37 -28.27 -17.75 4.61
C CYS A 37 -27.72 -16.52 5.33
N LEU A 38 -28.28 -16.17 6.49
CA LEU A 38 -27.84 -15.02 7.27
C LEU A 38 -26.41 -15.22 7.79
N ILE A 39 -26.09 -16.43 8.28
CA ILE A 39 -24.72 -16.79 8.68
C ILE A 39 -23.76 -16.71 7.48
N ALA A 40 -24.15 -17.23 6.32
CA ALA A 40 -23.33 -17.17 5.11
C ALA A 40 -23.05 -15.72 4.66
N VAL A 41 -24.06 -14.84 4.73
CA VAL A 41 -23.92 -13.41 4.40
C VAL A 41 -22.99 -12.71 5.39
N VAL A 42 -23.10 -12.99 6.69
CA VAL A 42 -22.23 -12.41 7.72
C VAL A 42 -20.77 -12.85 7.55
N VAL A 43 -20.53 -14.13 7.27
CA VAL A 43 -19.17 -14.64 7.02
C VAL A 43 -18.59 -14.04 5.73
N LEU A 44 -19.38 -13.91 4.67
CA LEU A 44 -18.96 -13.30 3.41
C LEU A 44 -18.63 -11.80 3.56
N ALA A 45 -19.40 -11.08 4.38
CA ALA A 45 -19.16 -9.67 4.69
C ALA A 45 -17.90 -9.47 5.56
N ALA A 46 -17.62 -10.37 6.50
CA ALA A 46 -16.43 -10.29 7.35
C ALA A 46 -15.12 -10.57 6.57
N ALA A 47 -15.17 -11.41 5.53
CA ALA A 47 -13.97 -11.83 4.80
C ALA A 47 -13.45 -10.83 3.74
N SER A 48 -14.13 -9.70 3.51
CA SER A 48 -13.92 -8.88 2.30
C SER A 48 -13.41 -7.45 2.53
N SER A 49 -12.93 -7.10 3.72
CA SER A 49 -12.38 -5.76 3.99
C SER A 49 -10.86 -5.78 4.20
N ALA A 50 -10.12 -5.56 3.12
CA ALA A 50 -8.70 -5.19 3.18
C ALA A 50 -8.57 -3.68 2.95
N PHE A 51 -8.31 -2.92 4.01
CA PHE A 51 -8.02 -1.49 3.91
C PHE A 51 -6.55 -1.28 3.56
N ALA A 52 -6.23 -1.23 2.27
CA ALA A 52 -4.95 -0.71 1.83
C ALA A 52 -4.92 0.82 2.00
N ASN A 53 -3.84 1.36 2.57
CA ASN A 53 -3.70 2.80 2.75
C ASN A 53 -3.62 3.49 1.37
N PRO A 54 -4.42 4.54 1.08
CA PRO A 54 -4.41 5.19 -0.23
C PRO A 54 -3.09 5.89 -0.53
N PHE A 55 -2.73 5.96 -1.81
CA PHE A 55 -1.63 6.80 -2.27
C PHE A 55 -1.97 8.27 -2.06
N LYS A 56 -0.99 9.01 -1.52
CA LYS A 56 -1.03 10.45 -1.35
C LYS A 56 -0.18 11.09 -2.44
N THR A 57 -0.69 12.15 -3.05
CA THR A 57 0.05 12.97 -4.02
C THR A 57 0.23 14.37 -3.46
N LYS A 58 1.42 14.94 -3.61
CA LYS A 58 1.70 16.33 -3.24
C LYS A 58 2.40 17.04 -4.40
N ILE A 59 2.03 18.30 -4.59
CA ILE A 59 2.67 19.23 -5.51
C ILE A 59 3.53 20.17 -4.67
N ILE A 60 4.79 20.32 -5.05
CA ILE A 60 5.76 21.19 -4.37
C ILE A 60 6.27 22.17 -5.43
N THR A 61 5.96 23.45 -5.27
CA THR A 61 6.45 24.54 -6.12
C THR A 61 7.52 25.34 -5.37
N GLY A 62 8.33 26.14 -6.07
CA GLY A 62 9.37 26.96 -5.45
C GLY A 62 8.93 27.91 -4.32
N THR A 63 7.62 28.15 -4.15
CA THR A 63 7.05 28.97 -3.05
C THR A 63 6.43 28.15 -1.92
N THR A 64 6.26 26.84 -2.10
CA THR A 64 5.73 25.96 -1.05
C THR A 64 6.80 25.61 -0.01
N SER A 65 6.39 25.28 1.22
CA SER A 65 7.32 24.72 2.21
C SER A 65 7.73 23.30 1.85
N ALA A 66 8.92 22.89 2.29
CA ALA A 66 9.43 21.53 2.11
C ALA A 66 8.42 20.47 2.60
N LEU A 67 8.29 19.39 1.83
CA LEU A 67 7.52 18.23 2.26
C LEU A 67 8.38 17.40 3.21
N VAL A 68 7.93 17.24 4.44
CA VAL A 68 8.55 16.35 5.43
C VAL A 68 7.57 15.21 5.74
N ILE A 69 8.04 13.97 5.65
CA ILE A 69 7.28 12.76 5.93
C ILE A 69 8.06 11.94 6.96
N THR A 70 7.47 11.76 8.14
CA THR A 70 8.03 10.88 9.18
C THR A 70 7.54 9.44 8.96
N VAL A 71 8.48 8.50 8.88
CA VAL A 71 8.27 7.06 8.73
C VAL A 71 8.65 6.38 10.04
N PRO A 72 7.69 5.80 10.80
CA PRO A 72 7.96 5.06 12.03
C PRO A 72 8.68 3.72 11.79
N ASP A 73 9.29 3.16 12.83
CA ASP A 73 10.09 1.90 12.82
C ASP A 73 9.41 0.70 12.12
N ASP A 74 8.09 0.56 12.27
CA ASP A 74 7.32 -0.57 11.70
C ASP A 74 6.65 -0.26 10.35
N HIS A 75 7.09 0.81 9.67
CA HIS A 75 6.49 1.24 8.41
C HIS A 75 7.53 1.40 7.33
N PHE A 76 7.06 1.29 6.09
CA PHE A 76 7.81 1.72 4.92
C PHE A 76 7.05 2.80 4.15
N LEU A 77 7.81 3.74 3.61
CA LEU A 77 7.32 4.72 2.65
C LEU A 77 7.66 4.23 1.25
N LYS A 78 6.64 4.01 0.42
CA LYS A 78 6.79 3.69 -0.99
C LYS A 78 6.51 4.92 -1.82
N ILE A 79 7.50 5.38 -2.57
CA ILE A 79 7.37 6.44 -3.57
C ILE A 79 7.28 5.77 -4.93
N THR A 80 6.16 5.98 -5.62
CA THR A 80 5.89 5.37 -6.94
C THR A 80 6.11 6.32 -8.09
N ASN A 81 6.08 7.63 -7.81
CA ASN A 81 6.30 8.66 -8.79
C ASN A 81 6.96 9.87 -8.12
N PHE A 82 8.03 10.37 -8.72
CA PHE A 82 8.64 11.65 -8.39
C PHE A 82 9.10 12.35 -9.66
N THR A 83 8.32 13.31 -10.12
CA THR A 83 8.56 14.03 -11.37
C THR A 83 8.72 15.52 -11.15
N GLN A 84 9.34 16.17 -12.13
CA GLN A 84 9.59 17.60 -12.13
C GLN A 84 9.29 18.21 -13.50
N GLN A 85 8.63 19.37 -13.47
CA GLN A 85 8.44 20.26 -14.61
C GLN A 85 9.15 21.59 -14.35
N GLY A 86 9.91 22.09 -15.33
CA GLY A 86 10.67 23.34 -15.20
C GLY A 86 11.87 23.26 -14.27
N GLY A 87 12.49 24.43 -14.02
CA GLY A 87 13.66 24.63 -13.15
C GLY A 87 14.97 24.09 -13.74
N THR A 88 16.09 24.70 -13.35
CA THR A 88 17.43 24.31 -13.83
C THR A 88 17.99 23.12 -13.05
N ASP A 89 17.78 23.11 -11.74
CA ASP A 89 18.22 22.05 -10.84
C ASP A 89 17.17 20.96 -10.70
N ARG A 90 17.58 19.75 -10.31
CA ARG A 90 16.65 18.65 -10.06
C ARG A 90 16.23 18.59 -8.60
N GLY A 91 14.95 18.34 -8.37
CA GLY A 91 14.41 17.97 -7.08
C GLY A 91 14.98 16.64 -6.62
N VAL A 92 15.23 16.52 -5.32
CA VAL A 92 15.75 15.30 -4.70
C VAL A 92 14.90 14.94 -3.49
N VAL A 93 14.75 13.64 -3.28
CA VAL A 93 14.22 13.07 -2.05
C VAL A 93 15.41 12.72 -1.18
N SER A 94 15.53 13.44 -0.06
CA SER A 94 16.55 13.19 0.96
C SER A 94 15.91 12.41 2.10
N VAL A 95 16.62 11.39 2.59
CA VAL A 95 16.20 10.56 3.71
C VAL A 95 17.21 10.69 4.82
N THR A 96 16.74 11.04 6.00
CA THR A 96 17.51 11.06 7.24
C THR A 96 17.08 9.89 8.09
N LEU A 97 17.96 8.92 8.31
CA LEU A 97 17.70 7.79 9.21
C LEU A 97 17.70 8.30 10.66
N THR A 98 16.70 7.93 11.43
CA THR A 98 16.42 8.47 12.78
C THR A 98 16.56 7.40 13.88
N GLY A 99 17.46 6.44 13.68
CA GLY A 99 17.78 5.38 14.66
C GLY A 99 19.02 5.69 15.50
N ASP A 100 19.04 5.15 16.73
CA ASP A 100 19.90 5.55 17.86
C ASP A 100 21.43 5.52 17.64
N GLU A 101 21.95 4.93 16.56
CA GLU A 101 23.41 4.79 16.38
C GLU A 101 23.92 5.08 14.95
N ASN A 102 23.06 5.40 13.98
CA ASN A 102 23.50 5.64 12.60
C ASN A 102 22.68 6.72 11.88
N SER A 103 22.82 7.97 12.34
CA SER A 103 22.19 9.13 11.73
C SER A 103 22.93 9.55 10.44
N GLY A 104 22.47 9.03 9.30
CA GLY A 104 22.95 9.42 7.98
C GLY A 104 21.85 10.08 7.16
N THR A 105 22.19 11.13 6.43
CA THR A 105 21.33 11.70 5.39
C THR A 105 21.82 11.24 4.01
N ALA A 106 20.93 10.68 3.21
CA ALA A 106 21.22 10.23 1.85
C ALA A 106 20.17 10.72 0.86
N ASN A 107 20.61 11.01 -0.37
CA ASN A 107 19.71 11.30 -1.48
C ASN A 107 19.36 9.98 -2.17
N VAL A 108 18.10 9.59 -2.10
CA VAL A 108 17.65 8.25 -2.54
C VAL A 108 16.95 8.28 -3.89
N LEU A 109 16.39 9.43 -4.26
CA LEU A 109 15.63 9.55 -5.50
C LEU A 109 15.76 10.97 -6.04
N THR A 110 16.11 11.08 -7.32
CA THR A 110 16.13 12.34 -8.06
C THR A 110 14.88 12.42 -8.92
N ALA A 111 14.32 13.61 -9.08
CA ALA A 111 13.12 13.82 -9.88
C ALA A 111 13.36 13.47 -11.35
N THR A 112 12.40 12.75 -11.92
CA THR A 112 12.30 12.47 -13.34
C THR A 112 11.77 13.73 -14.04
N ARG A 113 12.52 14.28 -14.99
CA ARG A 113 12.02 15.44 -15.77
C ARG A 113 10.96 15.01 -16.77
N ILE A 114 9.85 15.73 -16.79
CA ILE A 114 8.75 15.52 -17.74
C ILE A 114 8.63 16.64 -18.77
N ASP A 115 9.40 17.71 -18.61
CA ASP A 115 9.43 18.84 -19.54
C ASP A 115 10.60 18.70 -20.51
N LEU A 116 10.29 18.69 -21.81
CA LEU A 116 11.26 18.68 -22.89
C LEU A 116 11.71 20.11 -23.28
N SER A 117 11.22 21.18 -22.65
CA SER A 117 11.32 22.54 -23.21
C SER A 117 12.17 23.54 -22.43
N THR A 118 12.69 23.22 -21.24
CA THR A 118 13.39 24.21 -20.40
C THR A 118 14.89 23.91 -20.22
N GLY A 119 15.74 24.77 -20.81
CA GLY A 119 17.20 24.78 -20.66
C GLY A 119 17.98 23.91 -21.67
N THR A 120 19.30 23.77 -21.48
CA THR A 120 20.27 23.05 -22.34
C THR A 120 19.96 21.55 -22.57
N ASN A 121 18.92 21.01 -21.91
CA ASN A 121 18.51 19.61 -21.97
C ASN A 121 17.16 19.42 -22.69
N SER A 122 16.76 20.36 -23.56
CA SER A 122 15.45 20.39 -24.24
C SER A 122 15.22 19.27 -25.28
N GLN A 123 16.04 18.21 -25.25
CA GLN A 123 16.01 17.09 -26.20
C GLN A 123 16.33 15.74 -25.55
N ASN A 124 16.22 15.61 -24.23
CA ASN A 124 16.38 14.29 -23.62
C ASN A 124 15.12 13.45 -23.80
N ALA A 125 15.31 12.18 -24.18
CA ALA A 125 14.25 11.19 -24.19
C ALA A 125 13.52 11.15 -22.83
N PRO A 126 12.23 10.78 -22.78
CA PRO A 126 11.50 10.67 -21.53
C PRO A 126 12.27 9.84 -20.51
N GLU A 127 12.54 10.43 -19.35
CA GLU A 127 13.29 9.76 -18.29
C GLU A 127 12.44 8.67 -17.63
N ILE A 128 13.08 7.57 -17.24
CA ILE A 128 12.39 6.48 -16.54
C ILE A 128 12.00 6.95 -15.13
N ILE A 129 10.75 6.70 -14.74
CA ILE A 129 10.27 6.97 -13.39
C ILE A 129 10.82 5.90 -12.45
N ASN A 130 11.70 6.33 -11.54
CA ASN A 130 12.27 5.48 -10.52
C ASN A 130 11.32 5.37 -9.31
N ARG A 131 11.32 4.20 -8.68
CA ARG A 131 10.52 3.92 -7.47
C ARG A 131 11.46 3.62 -6.33
N VAL A 132 11.09 4.02 -5.12
CA VAL A 132 11.89 3.73 -3.92
C VAL A 132 10.99 3.30 -2.76
N ILE A 133 11.51 2.39 -1.94
CA ILE A 133 10.93 1.97 -0.67
C ILE A 133 11.90 2.36 0.43
N ILE A 134 11.43 3.09 1.42
CA ILE A 134 12.23 3.61 2.52
C ILE A 134 11.69 2.99 3.81
N ALA A 135 12.49 2.20 4.50
CA ALA A 135 12.14 1.64 5.81
C ALA A 135 12.30 2.71 6.90
N GLY A 136 11.41 2.68 7.90
CA GLY A 136 11.58 3.47 9.12
C GLY A 136 12.61 2.85 10.09
N PRO A 137 13.06 3.61 11.10
CA PRO A 137 12.69 5.00 11.38
C PRO A 137 13.43 5.98 10.46
N ALA A 138 12.68 6.82 9.74
CA ALA A 138 13.26 7.75 8.80
C ALA A 138 12.44 9.04 8.65
N GLN A 139 13.13 10.15 8.41
CA GLN A 139 12.53 11.40 7.99
C GLN A 139 12.85 11.63 6.51
N VAL A 140 11.81 11.67 5.70
CA VAL A 140 11.92 11.91 4.25
C VAL A 140 11.58 13.35 3.96
N THR A 141 12.50 14.07 3.33
CA THR A 141 12.37 15.49 3.02
C THR A 141 12.49 15.71 1.52
N VAL A 142 11.57 16.50 0.97
CA VAL A 142 11.62 16.99 -0.41
C VAL A 142 11.56 18.51 -0.37
N ALA A 143 12.67 19.13 -0.75
CA ALA A 143 12.78 20.58 -0.79
C ALA A 143 12.15 21.14 -2.09
N PRO A 144 11.57 22.35 -2.03
CA PRO A 144 11.16 23.09 -3.22
C PRO A 144 12.36 23.40 -4.12
N VAL A 145 12.11 23.45 -5.43
CA VAL A 145 13.11 23.87 -6.42
C VAL A 145 12.62 25.14 -7.12
N THR A 146 13.48 26.15 -7.18
CA THR A 146 13.16 27.45 -7.80
C THR A 146 12.85 27.28 -9.28
N GLY A 147 11.72 27.83 -9.72
CA GLY A 147 11.27 27.73 -11.12
C GLY A 147 10.79 26.34 -11.54
N ALA A 148 10.70 25.39 -10.60
CA ALA A 148 10.20 24.05 -10.84
C ALA A 148 8.88 23.77 -10.11
N THR A 149 8.13 22.82 -10.67
CA THR A 149 6.99 22.18 -10.03
C THR A 149 7.30 20.69 -9.90
N LEU A 150 7.39 20.20 -8.66
CA LEU A 150 7.61 18.80 -8.34
C LEU A 150 6.28 18.11 -8.04
N PHE A 151 6.12 16.90 -8.54
CA PHE A 151 4.99 16.03 -8.26
C PHE A 151 5.52 14.75 -7.61
N ILE A 152 5.03 14.44 -6.42
CA ILE A 152 5.40 13.20 -5.71
C ILE A 152 4.15 12.42 -5.33
N THR A 153 4.16 11.13 -5.61
CA THR A 153 3.13 10.18 -5.20
C THR A 153 3.76 9.11 -4.31
N TYR A 154 3.23 8.99 -3.09
CA TYR A 154 3.76 8.10 -2.07
C TYR A 154 2.64 7.45 -1.25
N ARG A 155 2.94 6.32 -0.62
CA ARG A 155 2.09 5.70 0.40
C ARG A 155 2.93 5.21 1.56
N LYS A 156 2.36 5.25 2.75
CA LYS A 156 2.94 4.63 3.94
C LYS A 156 2.23 3.31 4.17
N GLU A 157 2.99 2.26 4.35
CA GLU A 157 2.49 0.90 4.60
C GLU A 157 3.16 0.35 5.85
N SER A 158 2.43 -0.48 6.59
CA SER A 158 2.94 -1.20 7.76
C SER A 158 3.74 -2.42 7.31
N ASN A 159 4.72 -2.84 8.12
CA ASN A 159 5.54 -4.03 7.90
C ASN A 159 4.80 -5.33 8.22
N GLU A 160 3.63 -5.52 7.62
CA GLU A 160 2.83 -6.72 7.73
C GLU A 160 3.02 -7.57 6.47
N GLY A 161 4.19 -8.22 6.33
CA GLY A 161 4.39 -9.43 5.52
C GLY A 161 3.89 -9.48 4.06
N GLY A 162 3.72 -8.34 3.39
CA GLY A 162 3.16 -8.28 2.03
C GLY A 162 4.23 -8.44 0.96
N GLY A 163 4.43 -9.67 0.48
CA GLY A 163 5.36 -10.00 -0.61
C GLY A 163 5.10 -9.18 -1.89
N GLY A 164 6.07 -8.37 -2.28
CA GLY A 164 6.05 -7.62 -3.53
C GLY A 164 7.44 -7.60 -4.15
N SER A 165 7.79 -8.67 -4.87
CA SER A 165 8.97 -8.71 -5.75
C SER A 165 8.72 -7.82 -6.96
N ASN A 166 9.60 -6.83 -7.20
CA ASN A 166 9.89 -6.20 -8.50
C ASN A 166 11.04 -5.19 -8.32
N ASN A 167 12.27 -5.47 -8.78
CA ASN A 167 13.43 -4.54 -8.85
C ASN A 167 13.44 -3.40 -7.80
N ILE A 168 13.40 -3.79 -6.52
CA ILE A 168 13.46 -2.86 -5.39
C ILE A 168 14.90 -2.83 -4.89
N VAL A 169 15.47 -1.63 -4.80
CA VAL A 169 16.65 -1.40 -3.96
C VAL A 169 16.17 -1.41 -2.51
N PHE A 170 16.50 -2.49 -1.79
CA PHE A 170 16.30 -2.57 -0.35
C PHE A 170 17.53 -1.98 0.35
N ILE A 171 17.30 -0.98 1.20
CA ILE A 171 18.29 -0.54 2.19
C ILE A 171 17.95 -1.24 3.50
N SER A 172 18.74 -2.27 3.83
CA SER A 172 18.68 -3.00 5.10
C SER A 172 20.10 -3.03 5.68
N PRO A 173 20.32 -2.75 6.98
CA PRO A 173 21.61 -2.98 7.60
C PRO A 173 21.87 -4.49 7.70
N THR A 174 23.02 -4.93 7.19
CA THR A 174 23.56 -6.27 7.46
C THR A 174 24.35 -6.21 8.77
N PRO A 175 24.03 -7.02 9.80
CA PRO A 175 24.86 -7.15 11.00
C PRO A 175 26.24 -7.71 10.65
N GLY A 176 27.29 -7.05 11.12
CA GLY A 176 28.62 -7.12 10.52
C GLY A 176 29.50 -8.33 10.82
N ALA A 177 30.66 -8.33 10.16
CA ALA A 177 31.88 -8.97 10.63
C ALA A 177 33.07 -8.03 10.39
N THR A 178 33.73 -7.69 11.49
CA THR A 178 35.16 -7.43 11.74
C THR A 178 36.06 -6.89 10.60
N ALA A 179 36.74 -5.78 10.92
CA ALA A 179 37.73 -5.09 10.10
C ALA A 179 38.84 -5.98 9.52
N THR A 180 39.22 -5.72 8.27
CA THR A 180 40.57 -5.98 7.72
C THR A 180 40.89 -4.90 6.68
N ALA A 181 42.15 -4.47 6.68
CA ALA A 181 42.67 -3.20 6.17
C ALA A 181 42.50 -2.91 4.65
N THR A 182 42.64 -1.63 4.33
CA THR A 182 42.70 -0.93 3.03
C THR A 182 43.67 -1.57 2.01
N PRO A 183 43.49 -1.31 0.70
CA PRO A 183 44.43 -0.36 0.10
C PRO A 183 43.74 0.76 -0.69
N SER A 184 44.36 1.93 -0.61
CA SER A 184 43.97 3.14 -1.33
C SER A 184 44.30 3.01 -2.82
N PHE A 185 43.43 3.53 -3.69
CA PHE A 185 43.81 3.89 -5.05
C PHE A 185 43.73 5.42 -5.20
N SER A 186 44.90 6.03 -5.37
CA SER A 186 45.11 7.44 -5.73
C SER A 186 44.50 7.75 -7.10
N PRO A 187 43.98 8.97 -7.36
CA PRO A 187 43.64 9.40 -8.71
C PRO A 187 44.91 9.60 -9.56
N PHE A 188 44.83 9.19 -10.82
CA PHE A 188 45.87 9.35 -11.85
C PHE A 188 45.75 10.75 -12.48
N PRO A 189 46.82 11.56 -12.58
CA PRO A 189 46.78 12.80 -13.35
C PRO A 189 46.88 12.52 -14.85
N THR A 190 45.92 13.04 -15.61
CA THR A 190 45.92 13.08 -17.08
C THR A 190 47.09 13.91 -17.60
N ILE A 191 47.91 13.33 -18.47
CA ILE A 191 48.93 14.04 -19.26
C ILE A 191 48.41 14.13 -20.70
N THR A 192 48.23 15.34 -21.21
CA THR A 192 47.86 15.63 -22.61
C THR A 192 49.14 15.84 -23.44
N PRO A 193 49.22 15.35 -24.70
CA PRO A 193 50.34 15.60 -25.60
C PRO A 193 50.43 17.05 -26.09
#